data_AF-A0AAW1DAC5-F1
#
_entry.id   AF-A0AAW1DAC5-F1
#
_cell.length_a   1.000
_cell.length_b   1.000
_cell.length_c   1.000
_cell.angle_alpha   90.00
_cell.angle_beta   90.00
_cell.angle_gamma   90.00
#
_symmetry.space_group_name_H-M   'P 1'
#
loop_
_entity.id
_entity.type
_entity.pdbx_description
1 polymer ?
#
loop_
_entity_poly.entity_id
_entity_poly.type
_entity_poly.pdbx_seq_one_letter_code
_entity_poly.pdbx_strand_id
1 'polypeptide(L)'
;MTSDGKKRRRAGSHGDSGPSDLWWTERVICEAQAEHPGELVRTGSPYFLCSALPTHWRSNKTLPVGFKVVALGEVMDGTVVTVRAGNDENYCAELRNCTAIMKNQVAKFNDLRFVGRSGRGEFTNISLLLDL
;
A
#
# COMPACT_ATOMS: atom_id res chain seq x y z
N MET A 1 -31.65 5.59 -51.76
CA MET A 1 -30.22 5.74 -51.43
C MET A 1 -30.14 6.90 -50.44
N THR A 2 -29.83 6.80 -49.15
CA THR A 2 -29.36 5.73 -48.26
C THR A 2 -29.81 6.15 -46.86
N SER A 3 -30.36 5.20 -46.11
CA SER A 3 -30.59 5.26 -44.67
C SER A 3 -29.26 5.24 -43.92
N ASP A 4 -29.06 6.11 -42.92
CA ASP A 4 -27.96 5.93 -41.97
C ASP A 4 -28.41 6.23 -40.53
N GLY A 5 -28.53 5.16 -39.77
CA GLY A 5 -28.96 5.15 -38.38
C GLY A 5 -27.81 5.45 -37.43
N LYS A 6 -27.96 6.49 -36.61
CA LYS A 6 -27.01 6.83 -35.54
C LYS A 6 -27.09 5.77 -34.42
N LYS A 7 -26.22 4.76 -34.51
CA LYS A 7 -26.03 3.69 -33.52
C LYS A 7 -25.59 4.28 -32.17
N ARG A 8 -26.52 4.36 -31.21
CA ARG A 8 -26.24 4.69 -29.79
C ARG A 8 -25.30 3.63 -29.22
N ARG A 9 -24.03 3.99 -28.99
CA ARG A 9 -23.10 3.14 -28.22
C ARG A 9 -23.57 3.15 -26.77
N ARG A 10 -24.11 2.03 -26.29
CA ARG A 10 -24.29 1.78 -24.85
C ARG A 10 -22.90 1.77 -24.23
N ALA A 11 -22.59 2.76 -23.40
CA ALA A 11 -21.48 2.64 -22.47
C ALA A 11 -21.78 1.42 -21.58
N GLY A 12 -20.89 0.44 -21.59
CA GLY A 12 -20.93 -0.66 -20.66
C GLY A 12 -20.78 -0.09 -19.26
N SER A 13 -21.76 -0.37 -18.40
CA SER A 13 -21.64 -0.19 -16.96
C SER A 13 -20.47 -1.05 -16.50
N HIS A 14 -19.30 -0.44 -16.25
CA HIS A 14 -18.37 -1.04 -15.31
C HIS A 14 -19.09 -0.99 -13.97
N GLY A 15 -19.46 -2.17 -13.48
CA GLY A 15 -20.07 -2.34 -12.17
C GLY A 15 -19.14 -1.75 -11.14
N ASP A 16 -19.43 -0.50 -10.78
CA ASP A 16 -18.99 0.12 -9.55
C ASP A 16 -19.67 -0.68 -8.43
N SER A 17 -18.97 -1.69 -7.93
CA SER A 17 -19.32 -2.35 -6.68
C SER A 17 -19.17 -1.29 -5.58
N GLY A 18 -20.30 -0.66 -5.26
CA GLY A 18 -20.35 0.55 -4.45
C GLY A 18 -19.79 0.41 -3.02
N PRO A 19 -19.78 1.52 -2.26
CA PRO A 19 -19.09 1.66 -0.97
C PRO A 19 -19.73 0.90 0.21
N SER A 20 -20.59 -0.09 -0.06
CA SER A 20 -21.52 -0.65 0.92
C SER A 20 -20.97 -1.85 1.73
N ASP A 21 -19.94 -2.54 1.24
CA ASP A 21 -19.48 -3.81 1.86
C ASP A 21 -18.28 -3.68 2.83
N LEU A 22 -17.74 -2.46 3.03
CA LEU A 22 -16.53 -2.21 3.84
C LEU A 22 -16.74 -1.21 4.98
N TRP A 23 -18.00 -0.92 5.35
CA TRP A 23 -18.32 -0.04 6.48
C TRP A 23 -17.69 -0.50 7.81
N TRP A 24 -17.54 -1.81 8.00
CA TRP A 24 -16.83 -2.38 9.14
C TRP A 24 -15.34 -2.04 9.10
N THR A 25 -14.73 -2.05 7.93
CA THR A 25 -13.31 -1.73 7.73
C THR A 25 -13.05 -0.26 8.04
N GLU A 26 -13.93 0.65 7.61
CA GLU A 26 -13.86 2.08 7.97
C GLU A 26 -13.82 2.31 9.48
N ARG A 27 -14.66 1.59 10.23
CA ARG A 27 -14.68 1.68 11.70
C ARG A 27 -13.36 1.21 12.32
N VAL A 28 -12.86 0.04 11.90
CA VAL A 28 -11.60 -0.52 12.40
C VAL A 28 -10.40 0.36 12.03
N ILE A 29 -10.42 0.97 10.83
CA ILE A 29 -9.39 1.94 10.42
C ILE A 29 -9.40 3.16 11.33
N CYS A 30 -10.57 3.74 11.59
CA CYS A 30 -10.70 4.88 12.49
C CYS A 30 -10.17 4.57 13.89
N GLU A 31 -10.49 3.39 14.43
CA GLU A 31 -9.99 2.94 15.74
C GLU A 31 -8.44 2.79 15.72
N ALA A 32 -7.88 2.10 14.72
CA ALA A 32 -6.44 1.91 14.58
C ALA A 32 -5.67 3.23 14.36
N GLN A 33 -6.25 4.18 13.63
CA GLN A 33 -5.66 5.52 13.41
C GLN A 33 -5.81 6.43 14.62
N ALA A 34 -6.87 6.27 15.43
CA ALA A 34 -7.06 7.04 16.67
C ALA A 34 -6.08 6.62 17.76
N GLU A 35 -5.75 5.32 17.86
CA GLU A 35 -4.71 4.83 18.78
C GLU A 35 -3.31 5.32 18.40
N HIS A 36 -3.06 5.54 17.10
CA HIS A 36 -1.76 5.97 16.59
C HIS A 36 -1.88 7.11 15.54
N PRO A 37 -2.21 8.35 15.98
CA PRO A 37 -2.49 9.46 15.07
C PRO A 37 -1.29 9.78 14.17
N GLY A 38 -1.49 9.71 12.86
CA GLY A 38 -0.45 10.03 11.86
C GLY A 38 0.64 8.98 11.69
N GLU A 39 0.58 7.86 12.42
CA GLU A 39 1.55 6.77 12.27
C GLU A 39 1.15 5.81 11.16
N LEU A 40 -0.15 5.53 10.99
CA LEU A 40 -0.68 4.57 10.01
C LEU A 40 -1.47 5.23 8.88
N VAL A 41 -1.16 4.85 7.65
CA VAL A 41 -1.81 5.30 6.41
C VAL A 41 -2.45 4.14 5.68
N ARG A 42 -3.50 4.44 4.91
CA ARG A 42 -4.17 3.46 4.05
C ARG A 42 -3.27 3.08 2.89
N THR A 43 -3.30 1.79 2.54
CA THR A 43 -2.68 1.30 1.30
C THR A 43 -3.70 1.33 0.15
N GLY A 44 -3.31 0.88 -1.03
CA GLY A 44 -4.25 0.63 -2.13
C GLY A 44 -5.21 -0.54 -1.88
N SER A 45 -4.96 -1.36 -0.85
CA SER A 45 -5.85 -2.44 -0.41
C SER A 45 -6.70 -1.97 0.77
N PRO A 46 -8.01 -2.28 0.81
CA PRO A 46 -8.85 -1.93 1.95
C PRO A 46 -8.49 -2.70 3.22
N TYR A 47 -7.76 -3.82 3.12
CA TYR A 47 -7.48 -4.70 4.25
C TYR A 47 -6.14 -4.45 4.93
N PHE A 48 -5.32 -3.52 4.42
CA PHE A 48 -3.99 -3.27 4.95
C PHE A 48 -3.73 -1.77 5.17
N LEU A 49 -3.15 -1.48 6.33
CA LEU A 49 -2.53 -0.20 6.65
C LEU A 49 -1.00 -0.37 6.72
N CYS A 50 -0.26 0.71 6.56
CA CYS A 50 1.18 0.71 6.79
C CYS A 50 1.66 1.99 7.48
N SER A 51 2.89 2.00 7.98
CA SER A 51 3.46 3.24 8.54
C SER A 51 3.55 4.33 7.49
N ALA A 52 3.24 5.58 7.87
CA ALA A 52 3.53 6.75 7.06
C ALA A 52 5.04 6.84 6.80
N LEU A 53 5.42 7.14 5.55
CA LEU A 53 6.81 7.35 5.17
C LEU A 53 7.11 8.84 4.96
N PRO A 54 8.34 9.30 5.23
CA PRO A 54 8.73 10.67 4.93
C PRO A 54 8.59 10.96 3.43
N THR A 55 8.15 12.18 3.09
CA THR A 55 8.02 12.63 1.70
C THR A 55 9.35 12.68 0.96
N HIS A 56 10.43 13.01 1.68
CA HIS A 56 11.80 12.96 1.19
C HIS A 56 12.70 12.38 2.29
N TRP A 57 13.51 11.38 1.93
CA TRP A 57 14.43 10.76 2.87
C TRP A 57 15.80 10.50 2.22
N ARG A 58 16.84 10.52 3.04
CA ARG A 58 18.20 10.22 2.60
C ARG A 58 18.33 8.72 2.29
N SER A 59 18.93 8.37 1.16
CA SER A 59 19.20 6.97 0.82
C SER A 59 20.05 6.28 1.90
N ASN A 60 19.73 5.00 2.12
CA ASN A 60 20.34 4.09 3.09
C ASN A 60 20.39 4.63 4.54
N LYS A 61 19.55 5.63 4.87
CA LYS A 61 19.38 6.13 6.23
C LYS A 61 18.18 5.44 6.89
N THR A 62 18.35 5.03 8.14
CA THR A 62 17.25 4.52 8.99
C THR A 62 16.07 5.47 8.98
N LEU A 63 14.86 4.94 8.85
CA LEU A 63 13.63 5.73 8.90
C LEU A 63 13.44 6.38 10.29
N PRO A 64 12.79 7.55 10.37
CA PRO A 64 12.57 8.21 11.65
C PRO A 64 11.64 7.42 12.57
N VAL A 65 10.77 6.59 11.99
CA VAL A 65 9.84 5.69 12.68
C VAL A 65 9.95 4.31 12.04
N GLY A 66 9.83 3.26 12.85
CA GLY A 66 9.82 1.88 12.36
C GLY A 66 8.66 1.63 11.39
N PHE A 67 8.96 1.00 10.26
CA PHE A 67 7.93 0.65 9.29
C PHE A 67 7.20 -0.62 9.74
N LYS A 68 5.87 -0.61 9.72
CA LYS A 68 5.02 -1.77 9.98
C LYS A 68 3.89 -1.85 8.97
N VAL A 69 3.41 -3.06 8.72
CA VAL A 69 2.19 -3.35 7.95
C VAL A 69 1.20 -3.98 8.91
N VAL A 70 -0.05 -3.49 8.90
CA VAL A 70 -1.14 -3.95 9.76
C VAL A 70 -2.23 -4.52 8.88
N ALA A 71 -2.63 -5.76 9.16
CA ALA A 71 -3.78 -6.40 8.54
C ALA A 71 -5.05 -6.12 9.36
N LEU A 72 -6.13 -5.75 8.68
CA LEU A 72 -7.43 -5.45 9.33
C LEU A 72 -8.35 -6.68 9.41
N GLY A 73 -8.12 -7.67 8.55
CA GLY A 73 -8.71 -9.01 8.63
C GLY A 73 -7.64 -10.04 8.99
N GLU A 74 -8.02 -11.27 9.28
CA GLU A 74 -7.14 -12.35 9.73
C GLU A 74 -6.07 -12.72 8.68
N VAL A 75 -4.81 -12.84 9.12
CA VAL A 75 -3.66 -13.25 8.32
C VAL A 75 -2.84 -14.17 9.20
N MET A 76 -2.44 -15.33 8.67
CA MET A 76 -1.74 -16.33 9.46
C MET A 76 -0.42 -15.79 10.03
N ASP A 77 -0.19 -16.06 11.32
CA ASP A 77 1.12 -15.81 11.93
C ASP A 77 2.19 -16.60 11.18
N GLY A 78 3.32 -15.96 10.89
CA GLY A 78 4.37 -16.54 10.06
C GLY A 78 4.32 -16.15 8.59
N THR A 79 3.20 -15.58 8.09
CA THR A 79 3.13 -15.05 6.73
C THR A 79 4.25 -14.04 6.49
N VAL A 80 5.01 -14.24 5.43
CA VAL A 80 6.09 -13.34 5.04
C VAL A 80 5.50 -12.12 4.34
N VAL A 81 5.93 -10.94 4.76
CA VAL A 81 5.56 -9.66 4.14
C VAL A 81 6.80 -9.02 3.57
N THR A 82 6.80 -8.75 2.26
CA THR A 82 7.90 -8.08 1.57
C THR A 82 7.47 -6.74 1.02
N VAL A 83 8.29 -5.72 1.25
CA VAL A 83 8.16 -4.39 0.65
C VAL A 83 8.96 -4.36 -0.65
N ARG A 84 8.35 -3.86 -1.71
CA ARG A 84 9.00 -3.49 -2.96
C ARG A 84 8.81 -2.00 -3.21
N ALA A 85 9.74 -1.42 -3.93
CA ALA A 85 9.72 0.00 -4.25
C ALA A 85 10.15 0.19 -5.70
N GLY A 86 9.51 1.10 -6.43
CA GLY A 86 9.87 1.42 -7.80
C GLY A 86 9.04 2.53 -8.42
N ASN A 87 9.49 3.03 -9.55
CA ASN A 87 8.80 4.00 -10.40
C ASN A 87 9.26 3.82 -11.86
N ASP A 88 8.89 4.74 -12.75
CA ASP A 88 9.22 4.64 -14.17
C ASP A 88 10.72 4.80 -14.46
N GLU A 89 11.47 5.53 -13.61
CA GLU A 89 12.93 5.68 -13.74
C GLU A 89 13.70 4.49 -13.15
N ASN A 90 13.23 3.96 -12.03
CA ASN A 90 13.83 2.88 -11.28
C ASN A 90 12.75 1.84 -10.96
N TYR A 91 12.55 0.92 -11.89
CA TYR A 91 11.48 -0.09 -11.82
C TYR A 91 11.52 -0.94 -10.56
N CYS A 92 12.72 -1.21 -10.03
CA CYS A 92 12.91 -1.97 -8.80
C CYS A 92 14.05 -1.36 -7.99
N ALA A 93 13.70 -0.44 -7.11
CA ALA A 93 14.65 0.21 -6.23
C ALA A 93 15.23 -0.77 -5.21
N GLU A 94 16.53 -0.69 -4.99
CA GLU A 94 17.22 -1.48 -3.97
C GLU A 94 16.72 -1.08 -2.57
N LEU A 95 16.38 -2.09 -1.76
CA LEU A 95 15.96 -1.94 -0.37
C LEU A 95 16.82 -2.83 0.53
N ARG A 96 16.89 -2.48 1.82
CA ARG A 96 17.47 -3.33 2.86
C ARG A 96 16.42 -3.64 3.92
N ASN A 97 16.49 -4.85 4.45
CA ASN A 97 15.56 -5.35 5.48
C ASN A 97 14.09 -5.19 5.04
N CYS A 98 13.82 -5.47 3.77
CA CYS A 98 12.51 -5.30 3.15
C CYS A 98 11.56 -6.48 3.37
N THR A 99 11.88 -7.38 4.29
CA THR A 99 11.03 -8.53 4.64
C THR A 99 10.78 -8.52 6.15
N ALA A 100 9.55 -8.83 6.54
CA ALA A 100 9.12 -9.00 7.92
C ALA A 100 8.14 -10.19 8.03
N ILE A 101 7.93 -10.66 9.24
CA ILE A 101 6.99 -11.74 9.53
C ILE A 101 5.73 -11.14 10.14
N MET A 102 4.56 -11.53 9.61
CA MET A 102 3.27 -11.22 10.20
C MET A 102 3.13 -11.93 11.55
N LYS A 103 2.79 -11.17 12.59
CA LYS A 103 2.46 -11.71 13.90
C LYS A 103 1.39 -10.87 14.57
N ASN A 104 0.31 -11.49 15.01
CA ASN A 104 -0.85 -10.81 15.60
C ASN A 104 -1.32 -9.66 14.69
N GLN A 105 -1.49 -9.94 13.40
CA GLN A 105 -1.91 -8.96 12.39
C GLN A 105 -0.93 -7.80 12.13
N VAL A 106 0.29 -7.84 12.67
CA VAL A 106 1.31 -6.80 12.46
C VAL A 106 2.63 -7.40 11.99
N ALA A 107 3.10 -6.97 10.83
CA ALA A 107 4.46 -7.24 10.35
C ALA A 107 5.36 -6.02 10.63
N LYS A 108 6.34 -6.17 11.51
CA LYS A 108 7.27 -5.09 11.91
C LYS A 108 8.60 -5.25 11.19
N PHE A 109 9.00 -4.25 10.41
CA PHE A 109 10.24 -4.27 9.66
C PHE A 109 11.38 -3.74 10.54
N ASN A 110 12.43 -4.54 10.68
CA ASN A 110 13.60 -4.16 11.45
C ASN A 110 14.55 -3.32 10.59
N ASP A 111 14.50 -1.99 10.79
CA ASP A 111 15.38 -1.04 10.09
C ASP A 111 15.27 -1.14 8.57
N LEU A 112 14.04 -1.09 8.02
CA LEU A 112 13.79 -0.95 6.59
C LEU A 112 14.52 0.29 6.04
N ARG A 113 15.24 0.13 4.93
CA ARG A 113 15.91 1.25 4.26
C ARG A 113 15.70 1.25 2.76
N PHE A 114 15.57 2.45 2.21
CA PHE A 114 15.56 2.71 0.77
C PHE A 114 16.98 3.05 0.32
N VAL A 115 17.62 2.19 -0.49
CA VAL A 115 18.98 2.40 -1.00
C VAL A 115 18.92 3.05 -2.39
N GLY A 116 18.04 2.54 -3.26
CA GLY A 116 17.77 3.11 -4.57
C GLY A 116 17.22 4.54 -4.47
N ARG A 117 17.57 5.39 -5.45
CA ARG A 117 17.03 6.75 -5.58
C ARG A 117 15.85 6.74 -6.55
N SER A 118 14.91 7.66 -6.34
CA SER A 118 13.71 7.81 -7.18
C SER A 118 13.96 8.62 -8.45
N GLY A 119 14.94 9.53 -8.43
CA GLY A 119 15.11 10.54 -9.48
C GLY A 119 15.11 11.95 -8.91
N ARG A 120 15.32 12.97 -9.75
CA ARG A 120 15.18 14.38 -9.32
C ARG A 120 13.72 14.81 -9.47
N GLY A 121 13.04 15.02 -8.35
CA GLY A 121 11.64 15.46 -8.35
C GLY A 121 10.62 14.32 -8.49
N GLU A 122 11.09 13.08 -8.57
CA GLU A 122 10.27 11.88 -8.71
C GLU A 122 10.01 11.19 -7.38
N PHE A 123 8.84 10.58 -7.26
CA PHE A 123 8.42 9.77 -6.11
C PHE A 123 8.63 8.29 -6.37
N THR A 124 8.66 7.49 -5.30
CA THR A 124 8.74 6.03 -5.40
C THR A 124 7.40 5.42 -5.01
N ASN A 125 6.85 4.55 -5.87
CA ASN A 125 5.70 3.73 -5.52
C ASN A 125 6.14 2.56 -4.65
N ILE A 126 5.31 2.16 -3.70
CA ILE A 126 5.59 1.07 -2.76
C ILE A 126 4.53 0.00 -2.93
N SER A 127 4.98 -1.25 -3.05
CA SER A 127 4.11 -2.42 -3.13
C SER A 127 4.38 -3.36 -1.96
N LEU A 128 3.31 -3.89 -1.39
CA LEU A 128 3.37 -4.90 -0.34
C LEU A 128 3.03 -6.25 -0.98
N LEU A 129 3.92 -7.23 -0.82
CA LEU A 129 3.69 -8.62 -1.20
C LEU A 129 3.49 -9.44 0.07
N LEU A 130 2.40 -10.21 0.14
CA LEU A 130 2.15 -11.17 1.19
C LEU A 130 2.27 -12.57 0.59
N ASP A 131 3.12 -13.40 1.19
CA ASP A 131 3.29 -14.80 0.79
C ASP A 131 2.24 -15.64 1.54
N LEU A 132 1.06 -15.76 0.94
CA LEU A 132 -0.09 -16.50 1.46
C LEU A 132 -0.02 -18.01 1.16
#